data_AF-A0A1G9RWE1-F1
#
_entry.id   AF-A0A1G9RWE1-F1
#
_cell.length_a   1.000
_cell.length_b   1.000
_cell.length_c   1.000
_cell.angle_alpha   90.00
_cell.angle_beta   90.00
_cell.angle_gamma   90.00
#
_symmetry.space_group_name_H-M   'P 1'
#
loop_
_entity.id
_entity.type
_entity.pdbx_description
1 polymer ?
#
loop_
_entity_poly.entity_id
_entity_poly.type
_entity_poly.pdbx_seq_one_letter_code
_entity_poly.pdbx_strand_id
1 'polypeptide(L)' 'MESRIEVSWTCHPCEVGGQDAEEDAAEGPACWNCGGPVVVTARPTVRITSGPDTR' A
#
# COMPACT_ATOMS: atom_id res chain seq x y z
N MET A 1 14.66 -4.76 14.22
CA MET A 1 13.35 -5.12 13.61
C MET A 1 12.84 -3.84 13.00
N GLU A 2 12.79 -3.78 11.68
CA GLU A 2 12.34 -2.60 10.97
C GLU A 2 10.82 -2.68 10.80
N SER A 3 10.15 -1.54 10.82
CA SER A 3 8.71 -1.47 10.60
C SER A 3 8.43 -0.36 9.60
N ARG A 4 7.57 -0.65 8.62
CA ARG A 4 7.03 0.37 7.70
C ARG A 4 5.54 0.51 7.90
N ILE A 5 5.01 1.67 7.53
CA ILE A 5 3.57 1.87 7.43
C ILE A 5 3.18 1.58 5.99
N GLU A 6 2.17 0.74 5.82
CA GLU A 6 1.53 0.51 4.53
C GLU A 6 0.19 1.23 4.48
N VAL A 7 -0.27 1.56 3.29
CA VAL A 7 -1.55 2.21 3.03
C VAL A 7 -2.39 1.25 2.20
N SER A 8 -3.40 0.65 2.83
CA SER A 8 -4.38 -0.17 2.13
C SER A 8 -5.49 0.70 1.57
N TRP A 9 -5.91 0.42 0.35
CA TRP A 9 -6.95 1.21 -0.33
C TRP A 9 -7.84 0.35 -1.23
N THR A 10 -8.97 0.94 -1.64
CA THR A 10 -9.90 0.37 -2.63
C THR A 10 -10.26 1.39 -3.69
N CYS A 11 -10.42 0.93 -4.93
CA CYS A 11 -10.90 1.72 -6.06
C CYS A 11 -12.28 1.23 -6.47
N HIS A 12 -13.32 2.05 -6.24
CA HIS A 12 -14.69 1.67 -6.57
C HIS A 12 -14.95 1.54 -8.09
N PRO A 13 -14.43 2.42 -8.97
CA PRO A 13 -14.62 2.26 -10.42
C PRO A 13 -14.03 0.96 -11.00
N CYS A 14 -12.93 0.48 -10.42
CA CYS A 14 -12.23 -0.70 -10.90
C CYS A 14 -12.56 -1.96 -10.09
N GLU A 15 -13.21 -1.81 -8.93
CA GLU A 15 -13.51 -2.90 -7.98
C GLU A 15 -12.26 -3.68 -7.54
N VAL A 16 -11.12 -2.98 -7.40
CA VAL A 16 -9.84 -3.57 -6.95
C VAL A 16 -9.35 -2.93 -5.66
N GLY A 17 -8.59 -3.71 -4.88
CA GLY A 17 -7.81 -3.22 -3.75
C GLY A 17 -6.32 -3.14 -4.09
N GLY A 18 -5.59 -2.40 -3.26
CA GLY A 18 -4.14 -2.30 -3.35
C GLY A 18 -3.51 -1.86 -2.05
N GLN A 19 -2.18 -1.92 -2.01
CA GLN A 19 -1.35 -1.53 -0.89
C GLN A 19 -0.11 -0.80 -1.41
N ASP A 20 0.17 0.37 -0.85
CA ASP A 20 1.37 1.15 -1.11
C ASP A 20 2.18 1.33 0.18
N ALA A 21 3.49 1.54 0.08
CA ALA A 21 4.28 1.99 1.23
C ALA A 21 3.98 3.49 1.48
N GLU A 22 3.95 3.92 2.75
CA GLU A 22 3.72 5.34 3.07
C GLU A 22 4.78 6.27 2.45
N GLU A 23 5.99 5.77 2.21
CA GLU A 23 7.10 6.51 1.61
C GLU A 23 6.80 6.94 0.16
N ASP A 24 6.01 6.16 -0.58
CA ASP A 24 5.57 6.45 -1.94
C ASP A 24 4.30 7.32 -1.98
N ALA A 25 3.64 7.54 -0.83
CA ALA A 25 2.33 8.18 -0.74
C ALA A 25 2.39 9.71 -0.54
N ALA A 26 3.49 10.39 -0.87
CA ALA A 26 3.59 11.86 -0.75
C ALA A 26 2.51 12.61 -1.57
N GLU A 27 2.08 12.04 -2.69
CA GLU A 27 0.96 12.53 -3.51
C GLU A 27 -0.38 11.82 -3.21
N GLY A 28 -0.38 10.88 -2.25
CA GLY A 28 -1.50 9.99 -1.94
C GLY A 28 -1.56 8.77 -2.87
N PRO A 29 -2.11 7.63 -2.40
CA PRO A 29 -2.22 6.44 -3.23
C PRO A 29 -3.16 6.68 -4.42
N ALA A 30 -2.85 6.06 -5.56
CA ALA A 30 -3.66 6.09 -6.76
C ALA A 30 -3.90 4.67 -7.27
N CYS A 31 -5.01 4.44 -7.96
CA CYS A 31 -5.32 3.11 -8.45
C CYS A 31 -4.32 2.72 -9.55
N TRP A 32 -3.61 1.61 -9.35
CA TRP A 32 -2.67 1.09 -10.36
C TRP A 32 -3.34 0.75 -11.70
N ASN A 33 -4.66 0.51 -11.72
CA ASN A 33 -5.39 0.13 -12.93
C ASN A 33 -5.84 1.34 -13.76
N CYS A 34 -6.42 2.37 -13.12
CA CYS A 34 -6.99 3.52 -13.83
C CYS A 34 -6.27 4.85 -13.58
N GLY A 35 -5.31 4.89 -12.67
CA GLY A 35 -4.65 6.12 -12.19
C GLY A 35 -5.56 7.05 -11.38
N GLY A 36 -6.81 6.63 -11.13
CA GLY A 36 -7.81 7.44 -10.43
C GLY A 36 -7.66 7.44 -8.90
N PRO A 37 -8.44 8.31 -8.22
CA PRO A 37 -8.43 8.38 -6.77
C PRO A 37 -8.93 7.09 -6.13
N VAL A 38 -8.42 6.79 -4.94
CA VAL A 38 -8.77 5.60 -4.15
C VAL A 38 -9.23 5.99 -2.75
N VAL A 39 -9.97 5.10 -2.11
CA VAL A 39 -10.37 5.25 -0.70
C VAL A 39 -9.40 4.46 0.16
N VAL A 40 -8.67 5.14 1.03
CA VAL A 40 -7.82 4.50 2.03
C VAL A 40 -8.70 3.82 3.07
N THR A 41 -8.48 2.52 3.28
CA THR A 41 -9.26 1.69 4.20
C THR A 41 -8.49 1.35 5.47
N ALA A 42 -7.16 1.30 5.42
CA ALA A 42 -6.32 1.06 6.59
C ALA A 42 -4.90 1.62 6.42
N ARG A 43 -4.22 1.88 7.54
CA ARG A 43 -2.79 2.23 7.60
C ARG A 43 -2.03 1.34 8.58
N PRO A 44 -1.85 0.04 8.29
CA PRO A 44 -1.19 -0.87 9.21
C PRO A 44 0.31 -0.57 9.32
N THR A 45 0.83 -0.70 10.54
CA THR A 45 2.28 -0.81 10.76
C THR A 45 2.69 -2.27 10.59
N VAL A 46 3.42 -2.57 9.52
CA VAL A 46 3.93 -3.91 9.25
C VAL A 46 5.37 -4.04 9.72
N ARG A 47 5.69 -5.17 10.36
CA ARG A 47 7.07 -5.46 10.77
C ARG A 47 7.78 -6.19 9.64
N ILE A 48 8.86 -5.60 9.15
CA ILE A 48 9.70 -6.22 8.12
C ILE A 48 10.70 -7.13 8.85
N THR A 49 10.56 -8.43 8.63
CA THR A 49 11.64 -9.36 8.98
C THR A 49 12.58 -9.42 7.79
N SER A 50 13.74 -8.77 7.90
CA SER A 50 14.86 -8.97 6.99
C SER A 50 15.43 -10.37 7.27
N GLY A 51 14.70 -11.40 6.87
CA GLY A 51 15.21 -12.77 6.78
C GLY A 51 15.76 -12.99 5.37
N PRO A 52 16.90 -13.67 5.20
CA PRO A 52 17.42 -13.94 3.86
C PRO A 52 16.40 -14.80 3.11
N ASP A 53 15.93 -14.32 1.97
CA ASP A 53 15.33 -15.16 0.94
C ASP A 53 16.45 -16.07 0.41
N THR A 54 16.67 -17.18 1.10
CA THR A 54 17.50 -18.27 0.56
C THR A 54 16.68 -18.99 -0.49
N ARG A 55 16.92 -18.63 -1.76
CA ARG A 55 16.64 -19.51 -2.89
C ARG A 55 17.86 -19.67 -3.79
#